data_AF-A0A945NW65-F1
#
_entry.id   AF-A0A945NW65-F1
#
_cell.length_a   1.000
_cell.length_b   1.000
_cell.length_c   1.000
_cell.angle_alpha   90.00
_cell.angle_beta   90.00
_cell.angle_gamma   90.00
#
_symmetry.space_group_name_H-M   'P 1'
#
loop_
_entity.id
_entity.type
_entity.pdbx_description
1 polymer ?
#
loop_
_entity_poly.entity_id
_entity_poly.type
_entity_poly.pdbx_seq_one_letter_code
_entity_poly.pdbx_strand_id
1 'polypeptide(L)'
;MFHLLYDGTVVDARDYAAIGGDAEAVRERLAETWTAGLDRSAAVRVGLNALSGPDRDIAAAELEVAELSRGNGRRCFSRIDATTLADILA
;
A
#
# COMPACT_ATOMS: atom_id res chain seq x y z
N MET A 1 -4.50 12.01 0.64
CA MET A 1 -3.92 11.50 -0.64
C MET A 1 -4.82 12.01 -1.75
N PHE A 2 -4.33 12.21 -2.97
CA PHE A 2 -5.19 12.64 -4.08
C PHE A 2 -5.27 11.54 -5.13
N HIS A 3 -6.49 11.13 -5.48
CA HIS A 3 -6.76 10.20 -6.55
C HIS A 3 -7.33 10.98 -7.74
N LEU A 4 -6.60 10.95 -8.86
CA LEU A 4 -6.99 11.61 -10.10
C LEU A 4 -7.55 10.56 -11.06
N LEU A 5 -8.80 10.73 -11.48
CA LEU A 5 -9.43 9.88 -12.48
C LEU A 5 -9.05 10.35 -13.90
N TYR A 6 -9.25 9.47 -14.89
CA TYR A 6 -8.84 9.72 -16.27
C TYR A 6 -9.55 10.91 -16.93
N ASP A 7 -10.73 11.29 -16.42
CA ASP A 7 -11.54 12.41 -16.91
C ASP A 7 -11.17 13.76 -16.26
N GLY A 8 -10.15 13.77 -15.39
CA GLY A 8 -9.71 14.95 -14.66
C GLY A 8 -10.39 15.16 -13.31
N THR A 9 -11.28 14.25 -12.88
CA THR A 9 -11.88 14.31 -11.54
C THR A 9 -10.81 14.12 -10.47
N VAL A 10 -10.81 14.99 -9.46
CA VAL A 10 -9.91 14.93 -8.31
C VAL A 10 -10.70 14.52 -7.07
N VAL A 11 -10.25 13.44 -6.41
CA VAL A 11 -10.82 12.95 -5.16
C VAL A 11 -9.78 13.08 -4.05
N ASP A 12 -10.17 13.69 -2.92
CA ASP A 12 -9.38 13.65 -1.68
C ASP A 12 -9.61 12.31 -0.98
N ALA A 13 -8.63 11.41 -1.07
CA ALA A 13 -8.64 10.10 -0.47
C ALA A 13 -7.96 10.14 0.91
N ARG A 14 -8.70 9.73 1.94
CA ARG A 14 -8.19 9.56 3.30
C ARG A 14 -7.77 8.12 3.53
N ASP A 15 -6.78 7.94 4.39
CA ASP A 15 -6.31 6.66 4.93
C ASP A 15 -5.63 5.72 3.92
N TYR A 16 -6.29 5.37 2.81
CA TYR A 16 -5.76 4.50 1.76
C TYR A 16 -6.38 4.80 0.38
N ALA A 17 -5.75 4.30 -0.68
CA ALA A 17 -6.26 4.37 -2.05
C ALA A 17 -5.87 3.09 -2.82
N ALA A 18 -6.75 2.62 -3.69
CA ALA A 18 -6.49 1.53 -4.62
C ALA A 18 -6.88 1.95 -6.05
N ILE A 19 -6.02 1.62 -7.01
CA ILE A 19 -6.14 2.06 -8.41
C ILE A 19 -5.78 0.88 -9.31
N GLY A 20 -6.55 0.70 -10.39
CA GLY A 20 -6.34 -0.36 -11.39
C GLY A 20 -6.92 -1.71 -10.99
N GLY A 21 -7.20 -2.56 -11.98
CA GLY A 21 -7.83 -3.86 -11.78
C GLY A 21 -9.17 -3.77 -11.05
N ASP A 22 -9.44 -4.74 -10.17
CA ASP A 22 -10.58 -4.73 -9.26
C ASP A 22 -10.28 -3.91 -7.99
N ALA A 23 -10.22 -2.59 -8.15
CA ALA A 23 -9.89 -1.67 -7.06
C ALA A 23 -10.95 -1.61 -5.96
N GLU A 24 -12.21 -1.96 -6.25
CA GLU A 24 -13.28 -1.96 -5.25
C GLU A 24 -13.07 -3.08 -4.23
N ALA A 25 -12.85 -4.31 -4.70
CA ALA A 25 -12.58 -5.45 -3.80
C ALA A 25 -11.31 -5.23 -2.95
N VAL A 26 -10.31 -4.51 -3.46
CA VAL A 26 -9.12 -4.11 -2.69
C VAL A 26 -9.49 -3.09 -1.60
N ARG A 27 -10.30 -2.08 -1.93
CA ARG A 27 -10.75 -1.07 -0.95
C ARG A 27 -11.59 -1.67 0.17
N GLU A 28 -12.48 -2.62 -0.15
CA GLU A 28 -13.30 -3.31 0.86
C GLU A 28 -12.40 -4.04 1.87
N ARG A 29 -11.42 -4.81 1.39
CA ARG A 29 -10.45 -5.50 2.25
C ARG A 29 -9.58 -4.54 3.07
N LEU A 30 -9.18 -3.40 2.48
CA LEU A 30 -8.47 -2.36 3.23
C LEU A 30 -9.35 -1.76 4.32
N ALA A 31 -10.64 -1.53 4.07
CA ALA A 31 -11.57 -0.98 5.05
C ALA A 31 -11.73 -1.89 6.29
N GLU A 32 -11.62 -3.20 6.11
CA GLU A 32 -11.75 -4.19 7.19
C GLU A 32 -10.48 -4.32 8.04
N THR A 33 -9.31 -4.07 7.46
CA THR A 33 -8.01 -4.44 8.06
C THR A 33 -7.14 -3.25 8.41
N TRP A 34 -7.34 -2.11 7.75
CA TRP A 34 -6.60 -0.90 8.05
C TRP A 34 -7.04 -0.31 9.40
N THR A 35 -6.06 0.20 10.14
CA THR A 35 -6.31 0.99 11.36
C THR A 35 -5.33 2.16 11.42
N ALA A 36 -5.73 3.23 12.11
CA ALA A 36 -4.84 4.37 12.34
C ALA A 36 -3.67 3.96 13.24
N GLY A 37 -2.46 4.41 12.90
CA GLY A 37 -1.26 4.18 13.72
C GLY A 37 -0.55 2.86 13.48
N LEU A 38 -0.90 2.11 12.43
CA LEU A 38 -0.11 0.97 11.98
C LEU A 38 1.38 1.33 11.84
N ASP A 39 2.25 0.45 12.32
CA ASP A 39 3.66 0.54 12.03
C ASP A 39 3.93 0.20 10.54
N ARG A 40 5.17 0.44 10.12
CA ARG A 40 5.60 0.22 8.73
C ARG A 40 5.36 -1.22 8.27
N SER A 41 5.72 -2.21 9.07
CA SER A 41 5.63 -3.61 8.68
C SER A 41 4.18 -4.08 8.62
N ALA A 42 3.35 -3.65 9.58
CA ALA A 42 1.93 -3.93 9.60
C ALA A 42 1.21 -3.30 8.41
N ALA A 43 1.54 -2.06 8.05
CA ALA A 43 0.96 -1.39 6.88
C ALA A 43 1.30 -2.12 5.57
N VAL A 44 2.55 -2.60 5.41
CA VAL A 44 2.97 -3.39 4.23
C VAL A 44 2.20 -4.72 4.16
N ARG A 45 2.07 -5.44 5.29
CA ARG A 45 1.30 -6.71 5.33
C ARG A 45 -0.18 -6.50 5.02
N VAL A 46 -0.80 -5.44 5.54
CA VAL A 46 -2.18 -5.05 5.22
C VAL A 46 -2.35 -4.81 3.71
N GLY A 47 -1.43 -4.04 3.11
CA GLY A 47 -1.42 -3.80 1.67
C GLY A 47 -1.27 -5.09 0.85
N LEU A 48 -0.35 -5.97 1.24
CA LEU A 48 -0.16 -7.27 0.58
C LEU A 48 -1.43 -8.13 0.66
N ASN A 49 -2.01 -8.31 1.85
CA ASN A 49 -3.22 -9.11 2.03
C ASN A 49 -4.41 -8.55 1.21
N ALA A 50 -4.54 -7.22 1.18
CA ALA A 50 -5.54 -6.54 0.37
C ALA A 50 -5.26 -6.59 -1.14
N LEU A 51 -4.04 -6.89 -1.59
CA LEU A 51 -3.74 -7.13 -3.01
C LEU A 51 -3.90 -8.61 -3.38
N SER A 52 -3.43 -9.51 -2.52
CA SER A 52 -3.49 -10.96 -2.66
C SER A 52 -4.93 -11.47 -2.75
N GLY A 53 -5.77 -11.09 -1.80
CA GLY A 53 -7.14 -11.61 -1.73
C GLY A 53 -7.19 -13.07 -1.30
N PRO A 54 -8.36 -13.71 -1.38
CA PRO A 54 -8.51 -15.08 -0.90
C PRO A 54 -7.84 -16.12 -1.80
N ASP A 55 -7.65 -15.82 -3.09
CA ASP A 55 -7.34 -16.82 -4.11
C ASP A 55 -5.91 -16.76 -4.66
N ARG A 56 -5.10 -15.78 -4.23
CA ARG A 56 -3.76 -15.56 -4.78
C ARG A 56 -2.75 -15.23 -3.70
N ASP A 57 -1.61 -15.90 -3.76
CA ASP A 57 -0.39 -15.49 -3.06
C ASP A 57 0.49 -14.67 -4.01
N ILE A 58 0.94 -13.50 -3.56
CA ILE A 58 1.87 -12.64 -4.29
C ILE A 58 3.23 -12.74 -3.62
N ALA A 59 4.24 -13.17 -4.36
CA ALA A 59 5.60 -13.23 -3.83
C ALA A 59 6.18 -11.84 -3.61
N ALA A 60 7.02 -11.66 -2.59
CA ALA A 60 7.67 -10.38 -2.29
C ALA A 60 8.46 -9.82 -3.50
N ALA A 61 9.03 -10.70 -4.34
CA ALA A 61 9.77 -10.34 -5.54
C ALA A 61 8.90 -9.75 -6.66
N GLU A 62 7.58 -9.88 -6.58
CA GLU A 62 6.61 -9.34 -7.55
C GLU A 62 6.06 -7.97 -7.12
N LEU A 63 6.50 -7.45 -5.98
CA LEU A 63 6.03 -6.18 -5.41
C LEU A 63 7.09 -5.08 -5.60
N GLU A 64 6.65 -3.90 -6.02
CA GLU A 64 7.40 -2.66 -5.81
C GLU A 64 6.81 -1.94 -4.59
N VAL A 65 7.65 -1.69 -3.57
CA VAL A 65 7.21 -1.04 -2.33
C VAL A 65 8.10 0.18 -2.03
N ALA A 66 7.45 1.28 -1.67
CA ALA A 66 8.11 2.52 -1.29
C ALA A 66 7.34 3.21 -0.16
N GLU A 67 8.02 4.13 0.53
CA GLU A 67 7.46 4.91 1.62
C GLU A 67 7.79 6.39 1.51
N LEU A 68 6.97 7.20 2.17
CA LEU A 68 7.24 8.60 2.45
C LEU A 68 7.54 8.75 3.94
N SER A 69 8.82 8.68 4.30
CA SER A 69 9.27 8.81 5.70
C SER A 69 9.31 10.27 6.13
N ARG A 70 8.69 10.57 7.28
CA ARG A 70 8.74 11.89 7.93
C ARG A 70 10.12 12.21 8.54
N GLY A 71 10.96 11.20 8.76
CA GLY A 71 12.26 11.34 9.45
C GLY A 71 13.48 11.55 8.55
N ASN A 72 13.33 11.44 7.22
CA ASN A 72 14.46 11.38 6.27
C ASN A 72 15.02 12.77 5.87
N GLY A 73 14.68 13.84 6.60
CA GLY A 73 15.09 15.20 6.28
C GLY A 73 14.40 15.72 5.01
N ARG A 74 15.17 16.21 4.03
CA ARG A 74 14.62 16.89 2.84
C ARG A 74 13.92 15.95 1.86
N ARG A 75 14.40 14.72 1.68
CA ARG A 75 13.84 13.74 0.72
C ARG A 75 13.10 12.65 1.47
N CYS A 76 11.77 12.75 1.50
CA CYS A 76 10.93 11.80 2.25
C CYS A 76 10.77 10.45 1.53
N PHE A 77 10.87 10.42 0.19
CA PHE A 77 10.68 9.21 -0.59
C PHE A 77 11.85 8.25 -0.43
N SER A 78 11.54 6.99 -0.11
CA SER A 78 12.49 5.88 -0.08
C SER A 78 11.86 4.63 -0.68
N ARG A 79 12.61 3.90 -1.51
CA ARG A 79 12.23 2.55 -1.92
C ARG A 79 12.60 1.56 -0.82
N ILE A 80 11.79 0.51 -0.66
CA ILE A 80 12.11 -0.64 0.18
C ILE A 80 12.76 -1.67 -0.74
N ASP A 81 14.03 -2.02 -0.47
CA ASP A 81 14.72 -3.03 -1.26
C ASP A 81 14.19 -4.44 -0.94
N ALA A 82 14.51 -5.40 -1.81
CA ALA A 82 13.98 -6.76 -1.73
C ALA A 82 14.37 -7.49 -0.42
N THR A 83 15.54 -7.20 0.15
CA THR A 83 15.98 -7.85 1.40
C THR A 83 15.15 -7.31 2.56
N THR A 84 15.06 -5.98 2.68
CA THR A 84 14.22 -5.33 3.69
C THR A 84 12.75 -5.73 3.55
N LEU A 85 12.24 -5.86 2.31
CA LEU A 85 10.86 -6.28 2.08
C LEU A 85 10.62 -7.72 2.49
N ALA A 86 11.55 -8.64 2.19
CA ALA A 86 11.48 -10.02 2.65
C ALA A 86 11.48 -10.10 4.18
N ASP A 87 12.32 -9.31 4.86
CA ASP A 87 12.37 -9.26 6.32
C ASP A 87 11.07 -8.71 6.93
N ILE A 88 10.41 -7.76 6.26
CA ILE A 88 9.09 -7.24 6.67
C ILE A 88 7.99 -8.29 6.51
N LEU A 89 8.08 -9.14 5.49
CA LEU A 89 7.04 -10.11 5.13
C LEU A 89 7.24 -11.50 5.74
N ALA A 90 8.41 -11.75 6.35
CA ALA A 90 8.63 -12.87 7.25
C ALA A 90 7.75 -12.77 8.52
#